data_AF-A0A6N6KMX4-F1
#
_entry.id   AF-A0A6N6KMX4-F1
#
_cell.length_a   1.000
_cell.length_b   1.000
_cell.length_c   1.000
_cell.angle_alpha   90.00
_cell.angle_beta   90.00
_cell.angle_gamma   90.00
#
_symmetry.space_group_name_H-M   'P 1'
#
loop_
_entity.id
_entity.type
_entity.pdbx_description
1 polymer ?
#
loop_
_entity_poly.entity_id
_entity_poly.type
_entity_poly.pdbx_seq_one_letter_code
_entity_poly.pdbx_strand_id
1 'polypeptide(L)'
;HVFFEKVEVLLNSKLSVTEAFFYAAQVHLVFVKIHPLQDGNGRTARLLEKWFLLEKLGQEAVSVELEKNYYINRKAYYDNIRKLGLEYPSLDWTKALDFLKMTIMSLQ
;
A
#
# COMPACT_ATOMS: atom_id res chain seq x y z
N HIS A 1 4.94 16.90 -0.59
CA HIS A 1 3.67 17.62 -0.74
C HIS A 1 2.72 16.89 -1.68
N VAL A 2 3.02 16.72 -2.97
CA VAL A 2 2.12 16.07 -3.95
C VAL A 2 1.55 14.71 -3.52
N PHE A 3 2.36 13.82 -2.92
CA PHE A 3 1.87 12.52 -2.44
C PHE A 3 0.69 12.66 -1.46
N PHE A 4 0.86 13.48 -0.43
CA PHE A 4 -0.15 13.65 0.62
C PHE A 4 -1.41 14.35 0.09
N GLU A 5 -1.26 15.31 -0.82
CA GLU A 5 -2.40 15.95 -1.50
C GLU A 5 -3.22 14.93 -2.30
N LYS A 6 -2.56 13.98 -2.99
CA LYS A 6 -3.27 12.91 -3.70
C LYS A 6 -3.96 11.94 -2.74
N VAL A 7 -3.33 11.61 -1.62
CA VAL A 7 -3.94 10.78 -0.56
C VAL A 7 -5.17 11.49 0.02
N GLU A 8 -5.10 12.79 0.27
CA GLU A 8 -6.21 13.59 0.79
C GLU A 8 -7.41 13.62 -0.17
N VAL A 9 -7.17 13.78 -1.48
CA VAL A 9 -8.23 13.65 -2.49
C VAL A 9 -8.90 12.28 -2.42
N LEU A 10 -8.11 11.21 -2.31
CA LEU A 10 -8.65 9.86 -2.17
C LEU A 10 -9.44 9.71 -0.88
N LEU A 11 -8.96 10.22 0.26
CA LEU A 11 -9.65 10.19 1.56
C LEU A 11 -11.02 10.89 1.52
N ASN A 12 -11.15 11.98 0.78
CA ASN A 12 -12.42 12.69 0.62
C ASN A 12 -13.36 12.10 -0.45
N SER A 13 -12.88 11.11 -1.22
CA SER A 13 -13.68 10.47 -2.29
C SER A 13 -14.51 9.29 -1.76
N LYS A 14 -15.70 9.07 -2.32
CA LYS A 14 -16.47 7.84 -2.05
C LYS A 14 -15.86 6.68 -2.84
N LEU A 15 -15.30 5.71 -2.13
CA LEU A 15 -14.69 4.51 -2.74
C LEU A 15 -15.52 3.27 -2.40
N SER A 16 -15.61 2.34 -3.34
CA SER A 16 -15.99 0.96 -3.05
C SER A 16 -14.91 0.26 -2.21
N VAL A 17 -15.26 -0.88 -1.61
CA VAL A 17 -14.29 -1.71 -0.86
C VAL A 17 -13.12 -2.11 -1.76
N THR A 18 -13.39 -2.53 -3.01
CA THR A 18 -12.36 -2.91 -3.97
C THR A 18 -11.42 -1.74 -4.29
N GLU A 19 -11.96 -0.54 -4.50
CA GLU A 19 -11.15 0.67 -4.71
C GLU A 19 -10.35 1.04 -3.47
N ALA A 20 -10.90 0.88 -2.27
CA ALA A 20 -10.17 1.15 -1.03
C ALA A 20 -8.93 0.26 -0.89
N PHE A 21 -9.05 -1.05 -1.17
CA PHE A 21 -7.92 -1.98 -1.20
C PHE A 21 -6.94 -1.66 -2.32
N PHE A 22 -7.43 -1.32 -3.50
CA PHE A 22 -6.59 -0.88 -4.61
C PHE A 22 -5.73 0.32 -4.23
N TYR A 23 -6.36 1.40 -3.73
CA TYR A 23 -5.65 2.61 -3.37
C TYR A 23 -4.77 2.44 -2.13
N ALA A 24 -5.14 1.60 -1.15
CA ALA A 24 -4.26 1.27 -0.03
C ALA A 24 -2.93 0.67 -0.50
N ALA A 25 -2.99 -0.31 -1.41
CA ALA A 25 -1.81 -0.92 -2.02
C ALA A 25 -0.99 0.11 -2.81
N GLN A 26 -1.65 1.01 -3.55
CA GLN A 26 -0.97 2.08 -4.28
C GLN A 26 -0.31 3.11 -3.36
N VAL A 27 -0.95 3.48 -2.25
CA VAL A 27 -0.39 4.39 -1.22
C VAL A 27 0.89 3.79 -0.65
N HIS A 28 0.89 2.49 -0.33
CA HIS A 28 2.08 1.78 0.11
C HIS A 28 3.20 1.85 -0.94
N LEU A 29 2.90 1.40 -2.17
CA LEU A 29 3.88 1.29 -3.24
C LEU A 29 4.48 2.65 -3.61
N VAL A 30 3.65 3.67 -3.78
CA VAL A 30 4.14 5.02 -4.10
C VAL A 30 5.03 5.55 -2.98
N PHE A 31 4.64 5.40 -1.71
CA PHE A 31 5.44 5.88 -0.59
C PHE A 31 6.82 5.20 -0.53
N VAL A 32 6.86 3.86 -0.62
CA VAL A 32 8.12 3.11 -0.54
C VAL A 32 9.02 3.37 -1.74
N LYS A 33 8.45 3.70 -2.90
CA LYS A 33 9.20 4.03 -4.12
C LYS A 33 9.71 5.47 -4.18
N ILE A 34 9.00 6.42 -3.58
CA ILE A 34 9.53 7.77 -3.37
C ILE A 34 10.66 7.74 -2.34
N HIS A 35 10.53 6.88 -1.32
CA HIS A 35 11.50 6.71 -0.24
C HIS A 35 11.93 8.05 0.43
N PRO A 36 10.97 8.87 0.91
CA PRO A 36 11.24 10.24 1.33
C PRO A 36 11.98 10.37 2.67
N LEU A 37 12.03 9.31 3.49
CA LEU A 37 12.66 9.33 4.80
C LEU A 37 14.09 8.77 4.74
N GLN A 38 14.95 9.19 5.66
CA GLN A 38 16.31 8.65 5.81
C GLN A 38 16.30 7.16 6.20
N ASP A 39 15.39 6.76 7.10
CA ASP A 39 15.10 5.38 7.49
C ASP A 39 13.59 5.26 7.81
N GLY A 40 13.08 4.04 7.84
CA GLY A 40 11.72 3.76 8.28
C GLY A 40 10.68 3.71 7.16
N ASN A 41 11.06 3.94 5.90
CA ASN A 41 10.10 4.01 4.79
C ASN A 41 9.18 2.80 4.69
N GLY A 42 9.73 1.58 4.85
CA GLY A 42 8.92 0.36 4.82
C GLY A 42 7.94 0.24 6.00
N ARG A 43 8.33 0.70 7.21
CA ARG A 43 7.44 0.72 8.39
C ARG A 43 6.33 1.75 8.19
N THR A 44 6.68 2.93 7.72
CA THR A 44 5.73 4.00 7.44
C THR A 44 4.77 3.63 6.31
N ALA A 45 5.24 2.96 5.25
CA ALA A 45 4.37 2.51 4.15
C ALA A 45 3.27 1.56 4.64
N ARG A 46 3.62 0.58 5.48
CA ARG A 46 2.65 -0.37 6.07
C ARG A 46 1.66 0.32 7.01
N LEU A 47 2.14 1.28 7.80
CA LEU A 47 1.27 2.10 8.65
C LEU A 47 0.30 2.95 7.82
N LEU A 48 0.76 3.60 6.76
CA LEU A 48 -0.07 4.40 5.87
C LEU A 48 -1.13 3.58 5.15
N GLU A 49 -0.78 2.37 4.71
CA GLU A 49 -1.71 1.43 4.09
C GLU A 49 -2.82 1.00 5.05
N LYS A 50 -2.46 0.56 6.27
CA LYS A 50 -3.43 0.17 7.29
C LYS A 50 -4.31 1.35 7.71
N TRP A 51 -3.70 2.53 7.90
CA TRP A 51 -4.42 3.75 8.23
C TRP A 51 -5.42 4.13 7.13
N PHE A 52 -5.00 4.13 5.86
CA PHE A 52 -5.90 4.44 4.75
C PHE A 52 -7.12 3.50 4.69
N LEU A 53 -6.94 2.21 4.94
CA LEU A 53 -8.06 1.27 5.02
C LEU A 53 -8.98 1.55 6.22
N LEU A 54 -8.42 1.90 7.39
CA LEU A 54 -9.21 2.29 8.55
C LEU A 54 -10.04 3.54 8.29
N GLU A 55 -9.47 4.55 7.62
CA GLU A 55 -10.21 5.75 7.22
C GLU A 55 -11.33 5.44 6.22
N LYS A 56 -11.13 4.46 5.32
CA LYS A 56 -12.09 4.13 4.27
C LYS A 56 -13.18 3.15 4.67
N LEU A 57 -12.87 2.17 5.51
CA LEU A 57 -13.75 1.06 5.84
C LEU A 57 -14.14 1.04 7.33
N GLY A 58 -13.59 1.94 8.14
CA GLY A 58 -13.89 2.03 9.57
C GLY A 58 -13.46 0.77 10.33
N GLN A 59 -14.30 0.33 11.27
CA GLN A 59 -13.98 -0.81 12.14
C GLN A 59 -13.80 -2.14 11.39
N GLU A 60 -14.42 -2.32 10.23
CA GLU A 60 -14.25 -3.54 9.42
C GLU A 60 -12.80 -3.72 8.97
N ALA A 61 -12.05 -2.62 8.76
CA ALA A 61 -10.64 -2.70 8.40
C ALA A 61 -9.75 -3.17 9.56
N VAL A 62 -10.21 -3.22 10.81
CA VAL A 62 -9.38 -3.64 11.96
C VAL A 62 -8.93 -5.09 11.80
N SER A 63 -9.81 -5.99 11.35
CA SER A 63 -9.53 -7.42 11.17
C SER A 63 -8.52 -7.72 10.04
N VAL A 64 -8.26 -6.76 9.15
CA VAL A 64 -7.33 -6.93 8.02
C VAL A 64 -5.88 -7.04 8.52
N GLU A 65 -5.31 -8.25 8.54
CA GLU A 65 -3.99 -8.56 9.13
C GLU A 65 -2.81 -8.26 8.18
N LEU A 66 -2.70 -7.03 7.64
CA LEU A 66 -1.67 -6.63 6.67
C LEU A 66 -0.23 -6.94 7.13
N GLU A 67 0.15 -6.48 8.33
CA GLU A 67 1.53 -6.63 8.83
C GLU A 67 1.91 -8.11 8.97
N LYS A 68 1.00 -8.93 9.50
CA LYS A 68 1.19 -10.37 9.66
C LYS A 68 1.33 -11.06 8.31
N ASN A 69 0.47 -10.72 7.34
CA ASN A 69 0.55 -11.26 5.99
C ASN A 69 1.90 -10.90 5.32
N TYR A 70 2.36 -9.66 5.40
CA TYR A 70 3.67 -9.26 4.87
C TYR A 70 4.83 -9.89 5.63
N TYR A 71 4.70 -10.10 6.93
CA TYR A 71 5.71 -10.76 7.75
C TYR A 71 5.87 -12.25 7.38
N ILE A 72 4.76 -12.99 7.29
CA ILE A 72 4.75 -14.41 6.91
C ILE A 72 5.26 -14.56 5.46
N ASN A 73 4.85 -13.67 4.56
CA ASN A 73 5.20 -13.70 3.15
C ASN A 73 6.35 -12.75 2.79
N ARG A 74 7.30 -12.52 3.71
CA ARG A 74 8.34 -11.48 3.61
C ARG A 74 9.12 -11.51 2.29
N LYS A 75 9.47 -12.69 1.79
CA LYS A 75 10.19 -12.81 0.51
C LYS A 75 9.33 -12.29 -0.64
N ALA A 76 8.09 -12.77 -0.76
CA ALA A 76 7.16 -12.34 -1.79
C ALA A 76 6.84 -10.84 -1.70
N TYR A 77 6.72 -10.30 -0.48
CA TYR A 77 6.53 -8.87 -0.25
C TYR A 77 7.65 -8.03 -0.88
N TYR A 78 8.91 -8.33 -0.58
CA TYR A 78 10.04 -7.60 -1.16
C TYR A 78 10.21 -7.85 -2.66
N ASP A 79 9.98 -9.09 -3.12
CA ASP A 79 10.04 -9.43 -4.53
C ASP A 79 8.99 -8.63 -5.32
N ASN A 80 7.75 -8.56 -4.83
CA ASN A 80 6.67 -7.83 -5.47
C ASN A 80 6.95 -6.33 -5.53
N ILE A 81 7.53 -5.72 -4.49
CA ILE A 81 7.96 -4.32 -4.54
C ILE A 81 9.09 -4.15 -5.57
N ARG A 82 10.09 -5.03 -5.58
CA ARG A 82 11.25 -4.94 -6.50
C ARG A 82 10.89 -5.15 -7.96
N LYS A 83 9.89 -5.98 -8.26
CA LYS A 83 9.42 -6.25 -9.62
C LYS A 83 8.99 -4.99 -10.38
N LEU A 84 8.56 -3.94 -9.68
CA LEU A 84 8.20 -2.66 -10.31
C LEU A 84 9.43 -1.91 -10.87
N GLY A 85 10.66 -2.26 -10.50
CA GLY A 85 11.87 -1.51 -10.82
C GLY A 85 12.41 -0.72 -9.62
N LEU A 86 13.56 -0.06 -9.78
CA LEU A 86 14.23 0.66 -8.70
C LEU A 86 13.89 2.15 -8.71
N GLU A 87 14.07 2.80 -9.85
CA GLU A 87 13.91 4.25 -10.00
C GLU A 87 12.46 4.62 -10.28
N TYR A 88 11.94 5.61 -9.53
CA TYR A 88 10.56 6.06 -9.64
C TYR A 88 10.10 6.41 -11.07
N PRO A 89 10.90 7.13 -11.89
CA PRO A 89 10.51 7.48 -13.25
C PRO A 89 10.41 6.28 -14.22
N SER A 90 11.04 5.15 -13.89
CA SER A 90 11.11 3.97 -14.75
C SER A 90 10.29 2.79 -14.18
N LEU A 91 9.38 3.04 -13.24
CA LEU A 91 8.60 1.97 -12.65
C LEU A 91 7.62 1.36 -13.65
N ASP A 92 7.58 0.03 -13.70
CA ASP A 92 6.57 -0.73 -14.41
C ASP A 92 5.37 -1.01 -13.48
N TRP A 93 4.41 -0.10 -13.50
CA TRP A 93 3.17 -0.21 -12.74
C TRP A 93 2.29 -1.40 -13.15
N THR A 94 2.50 -1.99 -14.33
CA THR A 94 1.76 -3.21 -14.73
C THR A 94 2.10 -4.40 -13.82
N LYS A 95 3.22 -4.34 -13.09
CA LYS A 95 3.64 -5.36 -12.10
C LYS A 95 3.04 -5.15 -10.71
N ALA A 96 2.33 -4.06 -10.46
CA ALA A 96 1.73 -3.76 -9.16
C ALA A 96 0.64 -4.77 -8.74
N LEU A 97 0.06 -5.49 -9.70
CA LEU A 97 -1.00 -6.47 -9.44
C LEU A 97 -0.60 -7.54 -8.41
N ASP A 98 0.66 -7.99 -8.41
CA ASP A 98 1.13 -9.01 -7.46
C ASP A 98 1.13 -8.47 -6.03
N PHE A 99 1.49 -7.19 -5.85
CA PHE A 99 1.45 -6.53 -4.54
C PHE A 99 0.00 -6.25 -4.08
N LEU A 100 -0.87 -5.83 -5.01
CA LEU A 100 -2.30 -5.68 -4.74
C LEU A 100 -2.92 -6.99 -4.26
N LYS A 101 -2.62 -8.11 -4.93
CA LYS A 101 -3.08 -9.44 -4.49
C LYS A 101 -2.61 -9.76 -3.08
N MET A 102 -1.35 -9.45 -2.73
CA MET A 102 -0.87 -9.62 -1.35
C MET A 102 -1.70 -8.81 -0.36
N THR A 103 -2.02 -7.56 -0.69
CA THR A 103 -2.85 -6.70 0.14
C THR A 103 -4.24 -7.30 0.38
N ILE A 104 -4.88 -7.82 -0.67
CA ILE A 104 -6.20 -8.46 -0.58
C ILE A 104 -6.15 -9.77 0.23
N MET A 105 -5.08 -10.56 0.11
CA MET A 105 -4.91 -11.82 0.86
C MET A 105 -4.80 -11.65 2.38
N SER A 106 -4.76 -10.42 2.88
CA SER A 106 -4.80 -10.13 4.33
C SER A 106 -6.21 -10.19 4.95
N LEU A 107 -7.25 -10.46 4.16
CA LEU A 107 -8.65 -10.63 4.57
C LEU A 107 -8.98 -12.02 5.18
N GLN A 108 -8.04 -12.66 5.88
CA GLN A 108 -8.24 -14.02 6.41
C GLN A 108 -9.28 -14.09 7.53
#